data_AF-A0A1J5CRQ0-F1
#
_entry.id   AF-A0A1J5CRQ0-F1
#
_cell.length_a   1.000
_cell.length_b   1.000
_cell.length_c   1.000
_cell.angle_alpha   90.00
_cell.angle_beta   90.00
_cell.angle_gamma   90.00
#
_symmetry.space_group_name_H-M   'P 1'
#
loop_
_entity.id
_entity.type
_entity.pdbx_description
1 polymer ?
#
loop_
_entity_poly.entity_id
_entity_poly.type
_entity_poly.pdbx_seq_one_letter_code
_entity_poly.pdbx_strand_id
1 'polypeptide(L)'
;MLNLKDISVKEAIEHIKNKRIENKKKFDETYKKAEKLIESGKFEEAQKLTQEDVLGFYPVYADAEEKEKAGNLEEAAELYWRNIYTNGTDAPANSKRLLIVLRKLGRLSDELKVAEIYLNFVSKNDYPVIEKRIEDIKGRMSR
;
A
#
# COMPACT_ATOMS: atom_id res chain seq x y z
N MET A 1 -0.15 15.06 -7.15
CA MET A 1 1.11 15.35 -6.43
C MET A 1 0.99 14.75 -5.04
N LEU A 2 1.99 13.97 -4.63
CA LEU A 2 1.98 13.26 -3.35
C LEU A 2 2.01 14.27 -2.20
N ASN A 3 0.97 14.30 -1.36
CA ASN A 3 0.99 15.21 -0.20
C ASN A 3 0.95 14.44 1.12
N LEU A 4 1.94 13.56 1.27
CA LEU A 4 2.28 12.97 2.58
C LEU A 4 2.55 14.06 3.61
N LYS A 5 2.98 15.27 3.21
CA LYS A 5 3.21 16.39 4.12
C LYS A 5 1.90 16.88 4.76
N ASP A 6 0.86 17.06 3.96
CA ASP A 6 -0.35 17.77 4.41
C ASP A 6 -1.44 16.88 5.01
N ILE A 7 -1.46 15.58 4.71
CA ILE A 7 -2.48 14.65 5.24
C ILE A 7 -2.14 14.20 6.66
N SER A 8 -3.00 14.29 7.67
CA SER A 8 -2.68 13.72 8.99
C SER A 8 -2.66 12.18 8.98
N VAL A 9 -1.99 11.56 9.96
CA VAL A 9 -2.00 10.09 10.15
C VAL A 9 -3.43 9.56 10.25
N LYS A 10 -4.28 10.25 11.01
CA LYS A 10 -5.68 9.86 11.21
C LYS A 10 -6.48 9.89 9.90
N GLU A 11 -6.33 10.96 9.11
CA GLU A 11 -7.00 11.08 7.81
C GLU A 11 -6.53 10.02 6.82
N ALA A 12 -5.23 9.73 6.79
CA ALA A 12 -4.67 8.68 5.95
C ALA A 12 -5.23 7.29 6.33
N ILE A 13 -5.29 6.97 7.62
CA ILE A 13 -5.86 5.69 8.10
C ILE A 13 -7.31 5.57 7.67
N GLU A 14 -8.12 6.62 7.87
CA GLU A 14 -9.55 6.59 7.54
C GLU A 14 -9.78 6.44 6.03
N HIS A 15 -9.00 7.17 5.23
CA HIS A 15 -9.03 7.05 3.78
C HIS A 15 -8.71 5.62 3.32
N ILE A 16 -7.62 5.04 3.82
CA ILE A 16 -7.18 3.69 3.45
C ILE A 16 -8.22 2.65 3.88
N LYS A 17 -8.84 2.79 5.07
CA LYS A 17 -9.93 1.91 5.51
C LYS A 17 -11.12 1.95 4.56
N ASN A 18 -11.57 3.14 4.18
CA ASN A 18 -12.69 3.30 3.24
C ASN A 18 -12.35 2.71 1.87
N LYS A 19 -11.14 2.94 1.36
CA LYS A 19 -10.68 2.34 0.11
C LYS A 19 -10.63 0.82 0.15
N ARG A 20 -10.15 0.22 1.25
CA ARG A 20 -10.17 -1.23 1.43
C ARG A 20 -11.59 -1.81 1.38
N ILE A 21 -12.56 -1.12 1.99
CA ILE A 21 -13.97 -1.54 1.97
C ILE A 21 -14.54 -1.45 0.55
N GLU A 22 -14.29 -0.35 -0.16
CA GLU A 22 -14.71 -0.16 -1.56
C GLU A 22 -14.11 -1.25 -2.46
N ASN A 23 -12.81 -1.51 -2.33
CA ASN A 23 -12.10 -2.50 -3.14
C ASN A 23 -12.58 -3.92 -2.84
N LYS A 24 -12.83 -4.25 -1.56
CA LYS A 24 -13.44 -5.54 -1.20
C LYS A 24 -14.80 -5.72 -1.85
N LYS A 25 -15.67 -4.71 -1.83
CA LYS A 25 -17.00 -4.78 -2.48
C LYS A 25 -16.88 -5.03 -3.99
N LYS A 26 -16.01 -4.28 -4.67
CA LYS A 26 -15.74 -4.47 -6.11
C LYS A 26 -15.20 -5.86 -6.42
N PHE A 27 -14.27 -6.35 -5.59
CA PHE A 27 -13.71 -7.70 -5.72
C PHE A 27 -14.80 -8.77 -5.55
N ASP A 28 -15.60 -8.68 -4.49
CA ASP A 28 -16.68 -9.64 -4.23
C ASP A 28 -17.74 -9.62 -5.35
N GLU A 29 -18.08 -8.46 -5.90
CA GLU A 29 -19.00 -8.33 -7.05
C GLU A 29 -18.42 -8.93 -8.34
N THR A 30 -17.13 -8.71 -8.59
CA THR A 30 -16.40 -9.27 -9.73
C THR A 30 -16.36 -10.78 -9.62
N TYR A 31 -16.01 -11.31 -8.45
CA TYR A 31 -15.97 -12.74 -8.19
C TYR A 31 -17.34 -13.41 -8.40
N LYS A 32 -18.43 -12.83 -7.89
CA LYS A 32 -19.80 -13.31 -8.13
C LYS A 32 -20.18 -13.36 -9.62
N LYS A 33 -19.71 -12.39 -10.41
CA LYS A 33 -19.93 -12.40 -11.87
C LYS A 33 -19.12 -13.50 -12.54
N ALA A 34 -17.86 -13.68 -12.13
CA ALA A 34 -17.00 -14.74 -12.64
C ALA A 34 -17.58 -16.14 -12.34
N GLU A 35 -18.09 -16.37 -11.13
CA GLU A 35 -18.75 -17.63 -10.76
C GLU A 35 -19.94 -17.95 -11.66
N LYS A 36 -20.82 -16.97 -11.93
CA LYS A 36 -21.96 -17.16 -12.86
C LYS A 36 -21.52 -17.51 -14.28
N LEU A 37 -20.42 -16.91 -14.75
CA LEU A 37 -19.83 -17.23 -16.05
C LEU A 37 -19.28 -18.65 -16.07
N ILE A 38 -18.60 -19.08 -15.01
CA ILE A 38 -18.10 -20.45 -14.83
C ILE A 38 -19.26 -21.46 -14.83
N GLU A 39 -20.33 -21.20 -14.06
CA GLU A 39 -21.54 -22.04 -14.02
C GLU A 39 -22.19 -22.17 -15.40
N SER A 40 -22.06 -21.13 -16.24
CA SER A 40 -22.58 -21.11 -17.62
C SER A 40 -21.61 -21.68 -18.66
N GLY A 41 -20.48 -22.25 -18.24
CA GLY A 41 -19.44 -22.81 -19.12
C GLY A 41 -18.58 -21.76 -19.85
N LYS A 42 -18.67 -20.49 -19.49
CA LYS A 42 -17.96 -19.35 -20.12
C LYS A 42 -16.62 -19.06 -19.43
N PHE A 43 -15.73 -20.03 -19.40
CA PHE A 43 -14.48 -19.97 -18.65
C PHE A 43 -13.55 -18.84 -19.10
N GLU A 44 -13.43 -18.57 -20.41
CA GLU A 44 -12.58 -17.49 -20.92
C GLU A 44 -13.07 -16.09 -20.50
N GLU A 45 -14.39 -15.88 -20.50
CA GLU A 45 -14.99 -14.61 -20.03
C GLU A 45 -14.76 -14.45 -18.53
N ALA A 46 -14.94 -15.52 -17.74
CA ALA A 46 -14.66 -15.51 -16.30
C ALA A 46 -13.18 -15.24 -15.99
N GLN A 47 -12.27 -15.81 -16.80
CA GLN A 47 -10.84 -15.60 -16.67
C GLN A 47 -10.47 -14.15 -16.97
N LYS A 48 -10.99 -13.55 -18.05
CA LYS A 48 -10.75 -12.12 -18.35
C LYS A 48 -11.21 -11.21 -17.22
N LEU A 49 -12.39 -11.50 -16.65
CA LEU A 49 -12.98 -10.73 -15.56
C LEU A 49 -12.17 -10.79 -14.25
N THR A 50 -11.38 -11.85 -14.06
CA THR A 50 -10.50 -12.03 -12.88
C THR A 50 -9.03 -11.69 -13.16
N GLN A 51 -8.64 -11.58 -14.43
CA GLN A 51 -7.30 -11.16 -14.89
C GLN A 51 -7.12 -9.64 -14.96
N GLU A 52 -8.20 -8.89 -15.16
CA GLU A 52 -8.23 -7.50 -14.74
C GLU A 52 -8.09 -7.53 -13.22
N ASP A 53 -6.85 -7.56 -12.74
CA ASP A 53 -6.49 -7.07 -11.41
C ASP A 53 -7.26 -5.76 -11.32
N VAL A 54 -8.36 -5.72 -10.56
CA VAL A 54 -9.54 -4.81 -10.70
C VAL A 54 -9.17 -3.31 -10.49
N LEU A 55 -7.89 -3.01 -10.52
CA LEU A 55 -7.14 -2.31 -9.51
C LEU A 55 -5.70 -2.01 -10.03
N GLY A 56 -5.07 -2.86 -10.85
CA GLY A 56 -3.78 -2.56 -11.52
C GLY A 56 -2.62 -2.33 -10.54
N PHE A 57 -2.58 -3.10 -9.45
CA PHE A 57 -1.73 -2.82 -8.29
C PHE A 57 -0.35 -3.40 -8.39
N TYR A 58 -0.24 -4.57 -8.99
CA TYR A 58 1.04 -5.21 -9.24
C TYR A 58 1.92 -4.38 -10.19
N PRO A 59 1.41 -3.80 -11.30
CA PRO A 59 2.17 -2.86 -12.13
C PRO A 59 2.76 -1.68 -11.35
N VAL A 60 1.98 -1.01 -10.49
CA VAL A 60 2.48 0.14 -9.72
C VAL A 60 3.55 -0.26 -8.72
N TYR A 61 3.42 -1.43 -8.09
CA TYR A 61 4.46 -1.97 -7.21
C TYR A 61 5.74 -2.31 -7.99
N ALA A 62 5.60 -2.97 -9.15
CA ALA A 62 6.72 -3.34 -10.01
C ALA A 62 7.47 -2.09 -10.51
N ASP A 63 6.74 -1.06 -10.95
CA ASP A 63 7.32 0.22 -11.33
C ASP A 63 8.08 0.85 -10.15
N ALA A 64 7.50 0.84 -8.94
CA ALA A 64 8.18 1.36 -7.75
C ALA A 64 9.48 0.61 -7.43
N GLU A 65 9.48 -0.72 -7.56
CA GLU A 65 10.69 -1.53 -7.40
C GLU A 65 11.76 -1.25 -8.46
N GLU A 66 11.35 -1.05 -9.72
CA GLU A 66 12.27 -0.68 -10.80
C GLU A 66 12.93 0.67 -10.50
N LYS A 67 12.15 1.68 -10.10
CA LYS A 67 12.67 2.98 -9.71
C LYS A 67 13.59 2.88 -8.49
N GLU A 68 13.25 2.06 -7.49
CA GLU A 68 14.13 1.87 -6.33
C GLU A 68 15.46 1.23 -6.73
N LYS A 69 15.44 0.20 -7.58
CA LYS A 69 16.65 -0.49 -8.07
C LYS A 69 17.52 0.41 -8.92
N ALA A 70 16.92 1.31 -9.69
CA ALA A 70 17.62 2.33 -10.48
C ALA A 70 18.21 3.47 -9.63
N GLY A 71 17.93 3.51 -8.31
CA GLY A 71 18.38 4.58 -7.42
C GLY A 71 17.49 5.83 -7.43
N ASN A 72 16.37 5.82 -8.16
CA ASN A 72 15.39 6.90 -8.22
C ASN A 72 14.47 6.88 -6.99
N LEU A 73 15.05 7.11 -5.82
CA LEU A 73 14.41 6.88 -4.52
C LEU A 73 13.18 7.76 -4.27
N GLU A 74 13.18 9.02 -4.70
CA GLU A 74 12.00 9.91 -4.53
C GLU A 74 10.80 9.40 -5.35
N GLU A 75 11.03 9.04 -6.62
CA GLU A 75 9.98 8.50 -7.49
C GLU A 75 9.46 7.14 -6.97
N ALA A 76 10.36 6.29 -6.47
CA ALA A 76 9.96 5.04 -5.82
C ALA A 76 9.09 5.29 -4.58
N ALA A 77 9.45 6.27 -3.74
CA ALA A 77 8.66 6.63 -2.55
C ALA A 77 7.25 7.11 -2.94
N GLU A 78 7.15 7.92 -3.99
CA GLU A 78 5.88 8.38 -4.52
C GLU A 78 5.00 7.23 -5.03
N LEU A 79 5.58 6.30 -5.79
CA LEU A 79 4.84 5.16 -6.33
C LEU A 79 4.36 4.22 -5.21
N TYR A 80 5.21 3.90 -4.23
CA TYR A 80 4.81 3.09 -3.08
C TYR A 80 3.69 3.75 -2.28
N TRP A 81 3.79 5.05 -2.00
CA TRP A 81 2.73 5.74 -1.27
C TRP A 81 1.43 5.83 -2.07
N ARG A 82 1.51 6.11 -3.37
CA ARG A 82 0.34 6.13 -4.26
C ARG A 82 -0.38 4.77 -4.20
N ASN A 83 0.39 3.68 -4.26
CA ASN A 83 -0.17 2.34 -4.14
C ASN A 83 -0.85 2.15 -2.77
N ILE A 84 -0.20 2.49 -1.66
CA ILE A 84 -0.81 2.39 -0.31
C ILE A 84 -2.11 3.19 -0.21
N TYR A 85 -2.08 4.45 -0.63
CA TYR A 85 -3.16 5.40 -0.44
C TYR A 85 -4.38 5.10 -1.33
N THR A 86 -4.14 4.75 -2.59
CA THR A 86 -5.22 4.49 -3.55
C THR A 86 -5.81 3.09 -3.38
N ASN A 87 -5.00 2.11 -2.99
CA ASN A 87 -5.32 0.69 -3.22
C ASN A 87 -5.63 -0.05 -1.92
N GLY A 88 -4.93 0.29 -0.85
CA GLY A 88 -5.19 -0.25 0.49
C GLY A 88 -4.91 -1.75 0.68
N THR A 89 -5.07 -2.62 -0.32
CA THR A 89 -5.05 -4.09 -0.18
C THR A 89 -3.66 -4.72 -0.12
N ASP A 90 -2.65 -4.18 -0.82
CA ASP A 90 -1.24 -4.67 -0.75
C ASP A 90 -0.33 -3.81 0.15
N ALA A 91 -0.94 -3.20 1.18
CA ALA A 91 -0.23 -2.30 2.07
C ALA A 91 1.03 -2.88 2.75
N PRO A 92 1.13 -4.19 3.08
CA PRO A 92 2.32 -4.68 3.79
C PRO A 92 3.62 -4.57 3.00
N ALA A 93 3.65 -5.02 1.75
CA ALA A 93 4.86 -4.96 0.93
C ALA A 93 5.24 -3.50 0.62
N ASN A 94 4.27 -2.71 0.17
CA ASN A 94 4.48 -1.29 -0.13
C ASN A 94 4.96 -0.50 1.09
N SER A 95 4.34 -0.67 2.26
CA SER A 95 4.73 0.07 3.47
C SER A 95 6.12 -0.33 3.95
N LYS A 96 6.45 -1.63 3.93
CA LYS A 96 7.80 -2.11 4.28
C LYS A 96 8.88 -1.48 3.38
N ARG A 97 8.65 -1.44 2.06
CA ARG A 97 9.58 -0.82 1.11
C ARG A 97 9.64 0.70 1.28
N LEU A 98 8.50 1.37 1.38
CA LEU A 98 8.44 2.82 1.58
C LEU A 98 9.20 3.27 2.83
N LEU A 99 9.04 2.56 3.95
CA LEU A 99 9.80 2.83 5.17
C LEU A 99 11.32 2.76 4.94
N ILE A 100 11.79 1.76 4.18
CA ILE A 100 13.22 1.62 3.83
C ILE A 100 13.68 2.78 2.93
N VAL A 101 12.89 3.13 1.91
CA VAL A 101 13.21 4.21 0.97
C VAL A 101 13.26 5.57 1.68
N LEU A 102 12.27 5.90 2.51
CA LEU A 102 12.23 7.14 3.28
C LEU A 102 13.42 7.25 4.23
N ARG A 103 13.84 6.14 4.84
CA ARG A 103 15.06 6.06 5.64
C ARG A 103 16.32 6.38 4.83
N LYS A 104 16.45 5.81 3.63
CA LYS A 104 17.57 6.09 2.71
C LYS A 104 17.60 7.57 2.29
N LEU A 105 16.42 8.17 2.09
CA LEU A 105 16.25 9.59 1.76
C LEU A 105 16.46 10.54 2.96
N GLY A 106 16.61 10.02 4.18
CA GLY A 106 16.71 10.85 5.39
C GLY A 106 15.41 11.57 5.79
N ARG A 107 14.26 11.20 5.20
CA ARG A 107 12.95 11.81 5.44
C ARG A 107 12.28 11.23 6.69
N LEU A 108 12.90 11.43 7.86
CA LEU A 108 12.48 10.80 9.12
C LEU A 108 11.05 11.13 9.54
N SER A 109 10.57 12.36 9.29
CA SER A 109 9.19 12.74 9.63
C SER A 109 8.16 11.97 8.79
N ASP A 110 8.44 11.77 7.49
CA ASP A 110 7.58 10.96 6.62
C ASP A 110 7.69 9.47 6.97
N GLU A 111 8.90 9.00 7.31
CA GLU A 111 9.13 7.61 7.77
C GLU A 111 8.28 7.31 9.01
N LEU A 112 8.30 8.20 10.01
CA LEU A 112 7.50 8.08 11.22
C LEU A 112 6.01 8.00 10.90
N LYS A 113 5.54 8.92 10.06
CA LYS A 113 4.14 9.00 9.65
C LYS A 113 3.66 7.72 8.98
N VAL A 114 4.44 7.20 8.04
CA VAL A 114 4.14 5.92 7.36
C VAL A 114 4.16 4.76 8.35
N ALA A 115 5.07 4.75 9.33
CA ALA A 115 5.13 3.68 10.34
C ALA A 115 3.88 3.67 11.23
N GLU A 116 3.42 4.84 11.68
CA GLU A 116 2.20 5.00 12.48
C GLU A 116 0.95 4.59 11.71
N ILE A 117 0.87 4.96 10.42
CA ILE A 117 -0.19 4.49 9.53
C ILE A 117 -0.12 2.95 9.38
N TYR A 118 1.07 2.41 9.12
CA TYR A 118 1.24 0.99 8.84
C TYR A 118 0.89 0.10 10.03
N LEU A 119 1.15 0.57 11.26
CA LEU A 119 0.78 -0.13 12.50
C LEU A 119 -0.72 -0.49 12.56
N ASN A 120 -1.59 0.29 11.91
CA ASN A 120 -3.03 0.06 11.88
C ASN A 120 -3.47 -1.04 10.90
N PHE A 121 -2.55 -1.52 10.06
CA PHE A 121 -2.85 -2.39 8.93
C PHE A 121 -2.00 -3.66 8.87
N VAL A 122 -1.00 -3.78 9.74
CA VAL A 122 -0.18 -4.99 9.90
C VAL A 122 -0.89 -6.09 10.68
N SER A 123 -0.36 -7.30 10.61
CA SER A 123 -0.76 -8.38 11.50
C SER A 123 -0.29 -8.09 12.93
N LYS A 124 -1.00 -8.60 13.94
CA LYS A 124 -0.61 -8.45 15.36
C LYS A 124 0.81 -8.94 15.66
N ASN A 125 1.27 -9.95 14.92
CA ASN A 125 2.62 -10.51 15.08
C ASN A 125 3.72 -9.53 14.65
N ASP A 126 3.40 -8.58 13.77
CA ASP A 126 4.34 -7.57 13.30
C ASP A 126 4.32 -6.29 14.16
N TYR A 127 3.39 -6.14 15.12
CA TYR A 127 3.28 -4.92 15.94
C TYR A 127 4.59 -4.57 16.64
N PRO A 128 5.27 -5.49 17.35
CA PRO A 128 6.51 -5.15 18.06
C PRO A 128 7.62 -4.65 17.12
N VAL A 129 7.64 -5.13 15.88
CA VAL A 129 8.63 -4.72 14.88
C VAL A 129 8.38 -3.27 14.43
N ILE A 130 7.12 -2.90 14.21
CA ILE A 130 6.75 -1.55 13.79
C ILE A 130 6.86 -0.56 14.96
N GLU A 131 6.44 -0.95 16.16
CA GLU A 131 6.58 -0.13 17.38
C GLU A 131 8.04 0.20 17.67
N LYS A 132 8.92 -0.81 17.67
CA LYS A 132 10.37 -0.59 17.82
C LYS A 132 10.92 0.36 16.75
N ARG A 133 10.46 0.24 15.51
CA ARG A 133 10.87 1.15 14.43
C ARG A 133 10.41 2.58 14.70
N ILE A 134 9.19 2.78 15.18
CA ILE A 134 8.67 4.11 15.56
C ILE A 134 9.54 4.74 16.65
N GLU A 135 9.90 3.97 17.68
CA GLU A 135 10.81 4.42 18.75
C GLU A 135 12.18 4.80 18.20
N ASP A 136 12.76 3.96 17.33
CA ASP A 136 14.06 4.21 16.69
C ASP A 136 14.05 5.49 15.84
N ILE A 137 12.94 5.79 15.14
CA ILE A 137 12.80 7.01 14.35
C ILE A 137 12.70 8.23 15.26
N LYS A 138 11.84 8.17 16.30
CA LYS A 138 11.69 9.26 17.29
C LYS A 138 13.03 9.58 17.96
N GLY A 139 13.76 8.56 18.41
CA GLY A 139 15.08 8.73 19.02
C GLY A 139 16.14 9.33 18.10
N ARG A 140 15.99 9.21 16.78
CA ARG A 140 16.86 9.87 15.79
C ARG A 140 16.45 11.31 15.50
N MET A 141 15.16 11.61 15.56
CA MET A 141 14.65 12.97 15.39
C MET A 141 14.98 13.89 16.57
N SER A 142 15.23 13.32 17.76
CA SER A 142 15.61 14.07 18.97
C SER A 142 17.11 14.31 19.14
N ARG A 143 17.95 13.89 18.18
CA ARG A 143 19.40 14.13 18.15
C ARG A 143 19.74 15.24 17.18
#